data_AF-R0JIQ8-F1
#
_entry.id   AF-R0JIQ8-F1
#
_cell.length_a   1.000
_cell.length_b   1.000
_cell.length_c   1.000
_cell.angle_alpha   90.00
_cell.angle_beta   90.00
_cell.angle_gamma   90.00
#
_symmetry.space_group_name_H-M   'P 1'
#
loop_
_entity.id
_entity.type
_entity.pdbx_description
1 polymer ?
#
loop_
_entity_poly.entity_id
_entity_poly.type
_entity_poly.pdbx_seq_one_letter_code
_entity_poly.pdbx_strand_id
1 'polypeptide(L)'
;TVALPETLQPQSPLLQLPPEIKHIIFALCLAADTPISDPRIGGPTKGPVCNQASRLSLLQTCRRMYHEVDSRPFFAHNTFRFSSLDTMRAFLRALPEDYRTRIQDVEIDLALLNSDRPHVTHEWLQYLASKRDDGMPSLRADTGGVKCLRLNLNAWPLIAMTRCELWDVLRGILKGLAHVERIVVTGASRGKSMAQKAPWSPVHFVGGDNVGTNDLLARMSNCVVTRPGQDKVIKWLRRDGKLQLEVVSTAH
;
A
#
# COMPACT_ATOMS: atom_id res chain seq x y z
N THR A 1 -46.56 20.23 25.10
CA THR A 1 -46.38 19.30 23.97
C THR A 1 -45.00 19.52 23.39
N VAL A 2 -44.09 18.56 23.59
CA VAL A 2 -42.73 18.64 23.01
C VAL A 2 -42.85 18.32 21.52
N ALA A 3 -42.44 19.25 20.66
CA ALA A 3 -42.48 19.07 19.21
C ALA A 3 -41.59 17.88 18.82
N LEU A 4 -42.12 16.97 18.00
CA LEU A 4 -41.36 15.86 17.44
C LEU A 4 -40.20 16.43 16.61
N PRO A 5 -38.96 15.91 16.70
CA PRO A 5 -37.87 16.41 15.88
C PRO A 5 -38.20 16.17 14.41
N GLU A 6 -38.23 17.23 13.60
CA GLU A 6 -38.28 17.17 12.12
C GLU A 6 -36.95 16.65 11.54
N THR A 7 -36.32 15.66 12.18
CA THR A 7 -35.13 15.03 11.63
C THR A 7 -35.57 14.07 10.53
N LEU A 8 -35.56 14.58 9.29
CA LEU A 8 -35.89 13.94 8.02
C LEU A 8 -34.99 12.74 7.65
N GLN A 9 -34.55 11.93 8.61
CA GLN A 9 -33.83 10.67 8.34
C GLN A 9 -34.64 9.69 7.46
N PRO A 10 -35.97 9.53 7.60
CA PRO A 10 -36.73 8.66 6.70
C PRO A 10 -36.88 9.22 5.28
N GLN A 11 -36.51 10.48 5.00
CA GLN A 11 -36.59 11.08 3.65
C GLN A 11 -35.32 10.95 2.83
N SER A 12 -34.20 10.51 3.40
CA SER A 12 -32.99 10.31 2.62
C SER A 12 -33.21 9.17 1.61
N PRO A 13 -33.15 9.44 0.29
CA PRO A 13 -33.35 8.40 -0.72
C PRO A 13 -32.36 7.25 -0.53
N LEU A 14 -31.13 7.56 -0.09
CA LEU A 14 -30.09 6.57 0.21
C LEU A 14 -30.49 5.61 1.34
N LEU A 15 -31.20 6.09 2.37
CA LEU A 15 -31.62 5.26 3.51
C LEU A 15 -32.84 4.37 3.21
N GLN A 16 -33.60 4.74 2.17
CA GLN A 16 -34.74 3.97 1.67
C GLN A 16 -34.31 2.84 0.73
N LEU A 17 -33.09 2.89 0.20
CA LEU A 17 -32.58 1.84 -0.68
C LEU A 17 -32.46 0.49 0.06
N PRO A 18 -32.64 -0.63 -0.67
CA PRO A 18 -32.34 -1.96 -0.15
C PRO A 18 -30.89 -2.06 0.36
N PRO A 19 -30.63 -2.87 1.40
CA PRO A 19 -29.27 -3.06 1.94
C PRO A 19 -28.22 -3.41 0.89
N GLU A 20 -28.57 -4.19 -0.12
CA GLU A 20 -27.67 -4.63 -1.18
C GLU A 20 -27.16 -3.45 -2.00
N ILE A 21 -28.06 -2.54 -2.40
CA ILE A 21 -27.72 -1.34 -3.17
C ILE A 21 -26.87 -0.39 -2.32
N LYS A 22 -27.24 -0.22 -1.04
CA LYS A 22 -26.46 0.57 -0.10
C LYS A 22 -25.03 0.04 0.03
N HIS A 23 -24.85 -1.27 0.21
CA HIS A 23 -23.52 -1.88 0.29
C HIS A 23 -22.68 -1.62 -0.96
N ILE A 24 -23.27 -1.72 -2.16
CA ILE A 24 -22.57 -1.42 -3.42
C ILE A 24 -22.11 0.05 -3.43
N ILE A 25 -23.01 0.98 -3.13
CA ILE A 25 -22.70 2.41 -3.10
C ILE A 25 -21.57 2.68 -2.10
N PHE A 26 -21.68 2.17 -0.87
CA PHE A 26 -20.67 2.37 0.15
C PHE A 26 -19.34 1.73 -0.20
N ALA A 27 -19.32 0.53 -0.79
CA ALA A 27 -18.09 -0.10 -1.24
C ALA A 27 -17.36 0.77 -2.28
N LEU A 28 -18.10 1.38 -3.22
CA LEU A 28 -17.54 2.31 -4.20
C LEU A 28 -17.02 3.60 -3.55
N CYS A 29 -17.75 4.17 -2.59
CA CYS A 29 -17.31 5.39 -1.90
C CYS A 29 -16.07 5.15 -1.02
N LEU A 30 -15.94 3.95 -0.45
CA LEU A 30 -14.81 3.59 0.41
C LEU A 30 -13.55 3.25 -0.41
N ALA A 31 -13.66 2.92 -1.70
CA ALA A 31 -12.53 2.61 -2.57
C ALA A 31 -11.84 3.89 -3.09
N ALA A 32 -10.56 4.06 -2.77
CA ALA A 32 -9.75 5.21 -3.16
C ALA A 32 -8.91 4.94 -4.41
N ASP A 33 -8.92 5.90 -5.34
CA ASP A 33 -8.12 5.83 -6.57
C ASP A 33 -6.62 6.02 -6.31
N THR A 34 -6.26 6.61 -5.17
CA THR A 34 -4.88 6.93 -4.80
C THR A 34 -4.52 6.29 -3.46
N PRO A 35 -3.25 5.84 -3.26
CA PRO A 35 -2.81 5.27 -2.00
C PRO A 35 -3.06 6.18 -0.80
N ILE A 36 -3.62 5.59 0.24
CA ILE A 36 -3.95 6.21 1.50
C ILE A 36 -2.66 6.38 2.32
N SER A 37 -2.15 7.60 2.41
CA SER A 37 -0.81 7.87 2.99
C SER A 37 -0.85 8.11 4.50
N ASP A 38 0.01 7.41 5.23
CA ASP A 38 0.20 7.44 6.68
C ASP A 38 -1.12 7.54 7.48
N PRO A 39 -2.00 6.53 7.34
CA PRO A 39 -3.30 6.54 8.00
C PRO A 39 -3.18 6.54 9.52
N ARG A 40 -4.12 7.22 10.18
CA ARG A 40 -4.20 7.32 11.64
C ARG A 40 -5.61 7.04 12.12
N ILE A 41 -5.73 6.35 13.25
CA ILE A 41 -7.01 6.05 13.89
C ILE A 41 -7.20 7.05 15.03
N GLY A 42 -8.29 7.83 14.98
CA GLY A 42 -8.71 8.68 16.11
C GLY A 42 -7.89 9.95 16.37
N GLY A 43 -7.04 10.40 15.44
CA GLY A 43 -6.25 11.64 15.58
C GLY A 43 -6.59 12.71 14.56
N PRO A 44 -6.36 14.01 14.84
CA PRO A 44 -6.50 15.06 13.86
C PRO A 44 -5.50 14.83 12.71
N THR A 45 -6.02 14.71 11.49
CA THR A 45 -5.23 14.62 10.25
C THR A 45 -4.52 15.95 10.01
N LYS A 46 -3.31 16.12 10.55
CA LYS A 46 -2.43 17.23 10.16
C LYS A 46 -1.75 16.89 8.83
N GLY A 47 -2.28 17.43 7.74
CA GLY A 47 -1.75 17.29 6.38
C GLY A 47 -2.74 17.79 5.34
N PRO A 48 -2.31 18.05 4.09
CA PRO A 48 -3.20 18.49 3.02
C PRO A 48 -4.29 17.43 2.84
N VAL A 49 -5.53 17.80 3.19
CA VAL A 49 -6.79 17.06 3.09
C VAL A 49 -6.59 15.57 2.80
N CYS A 50 -6.26 14.82 3.84
CA CYS A 50 -6.19 13.37 3.68
C CYS A 50 -7.62 12.86 3.46
N ASN A 51 -7.92 12.45 2.22
CA ASN A 51 -9.21 11.89 1.78
C ASN A 51 -9.72 10.72 2.66
N GLN A 52 -8.88 10.20 3.57
CA GLN A 52 -9.25 9.28 4.65
C GLN A 52 -10.40 9.82 5.51
N ALA A 53 -10.29 11.08 5.96
CA ALA A 53 -11.28 11.69 6.84
C ALA A 53 -12.62 11.84 6.12
N SER A 54 -12.61 12.19 4.84
CA SER A 54 -13.83 12.35 4.03
C SER A 54 -14.53 11.01 3.77
N ARG A 55 -13.79 9.94 3.44
CA ARG A 55 -14.39 8.63 3.09
C ARG A 55 -15.02 7.92 4.28
N LEU A 56 -14.37 7.97 5.45
CA LEU A 56 -14.93 7.42 6.68
C LEU A 56 -15.92 8.39 7.34
N SER A 57 -15.90 9.69 7.02
CA SER A 57 -16.91 10.63 7.51
C SER A 57 -18.32 10.30 7.01
N LEU A 58 -18.45 9.60 5.87
CA LEU A 58 -19.73 9.05 5.42
C LEU A 58 -20.35 8.14 6.49
N LEU A 59 -19.55 7.38 7.23
CA LEU A 59 -20.00 6.52 8.33
C LEU A 59 -20.47 7.32 9.56
N GLN A 60 -20.06 8.58 9.66
CA GLN A 60 -20.33 9.47 10.80
C GLN A 60 -21.50 10.43 10.54
N THR A 61 -22.12 10.36 9.36
CA THR A 61 -23.21 11.27 8.96
C THR A 61 -24.50 11.05 9.76
N CYS A 62 -24.86 9.80 10.09
CA CYS A 62 -25.94 9.51 11.03
C CYS A 62 -25.75 8.16 11.74
N ARG A 63 -26.37 8.00 12.91
CA ARG A 63 -26.28 6.76 13.71
C ARG A 63 -26.72 5.52 12.93
N ARG A 64 -27.72 5.66 12.07
CA ARG A 64 -28.21 4.56 11.24
C ARG A 64 -27.13 4.09 10.24
N MET A 65 -26.48 5.01 9.53
CA MET A 65 -25.38 4.66 8.62
C MET A 65 -24.18 4.09 9.37
N TYR A 66 -23.85 4.63 10.54
CA TYR A 66 -22.77 4.10 11.37
C TYR A 66 -22.92 2.59 11.67
N HIS A 67 -24.15 2.14 11.91
CA HIS A 67 -24.44 0.73 12.20
C HIS A 67 -24.73 -0.12 10.96
N GLU A 68 -25.24 0.46 9.88
CA GLU A 68 -25.59 -0.28 8.66
C GLU A 68 -24.40 -0.48 7.71
N VAL A 69 -23.41 0.41 7.72
CA VAL A 69 -22.33 0.38 6.73
C VAL A 69 -21.22 -0.57 7.15
N ASP A 70 -20.91 -1.52 6.27
CA ASP A 70 -19.74 -2.36 6.39
C ASP A 70 -18.45 -1.60 6.02
N SER A 71 -17.53 -1.46 6.99
CA SER A 71 -16.22 -0.82 6.78
C SER A 71 -15.13 -1.78 6.27
N ARG A 72 -15.39 -3.09 6.27
CA ARG A 72 -14.43 -4.12 5.80
C ARG A 72 -13.94 -3.88 4.36
N PRO A 73 -14.77 -3.42 3.40
CA PRO A 73 -14.32 -3.08 2.05
C PRO A 73 -13.26 -1.97 2.02
N PHE A 74 -13.26 -1.04 2.98
CA PHE A 74 -12.24 0.00 3.05
C PHE A 74 -10.85 -0.60 3.27
N PHE A 75 -10.71 -1.55 4.21
CA PHE A 75 -9.43 -2.18 4.49
C PHE A 75 -9.03 -3.20 3.42
N ALA A 76 -10.00 -3.85 2.78
CA ALA A 76 -9.75 -4.90 1.79
C ALA A 76 -9.32 -4.38 0.41
N HIS A 77 -9.84 -3.24 -0.04
CA HIS A 77 -9.66 -2.77 -1.43
C HIS A 77 -8.68 -1.61 -1.58
N ASN A 78 -8.34 -0.92 -0.48
CA ASN A 78 -7.45 0.23 -0.55
C ASN A 78 -5.99 -0.15 -0.39
N THR A 79 -5.15 0.69 -0.98
CA THR A 79 -3.70 0.65 -0.77
C THR A 79 -3.33 1.57 0.37
N PHE A 80 -2.63 1.05 1.37
CA PHE A 80 -2.13 1.83 2.50
C PHE A 80 -0.65 2.10 2.32
N ARG A 81 -0.28 3.38 2.16
CA ARG A 81 1.10 3.83 2.03
C ARG A 81 1.64 4.28 3.38
N PHE A 82 2.84 3.81 3.73
CA PHE A 82 3.54 4.22 4.93
C PHE A 82 4.92 4.78 4.59
N SER A 83 5.23 5.96 5.13
CA SER A 83 6.55 6.59 5.00
C SER A 83 7.52 6.19 6.11
N SER A 84 7.01 5.66 7.22
CA SER A 84 7.79 5.21 8.37
C SER A 84 7.24 3.91 8.95
N LEU A 85 8.11 3.14 9.60
CA LEU A 85 7.69 1.91 10.25
C LEU A 85 6.82 2.20 11.49
N ASP A 86 7.06 3.31 12.17
CA ASP A 86 6.29 3.73 13.34
C ASP A 86 4.83 4.03 12.98
N THR A 87 4.60 4.78 11.89
CA THR A 87 3.22 5.06 11.43
C THR A 87 2.50 3.78 11.04
N MET A 88 3.20 2.85 10.39
CA MET A 88 2.65 1.54 10.03
C MET A 88 2.26 0.73 11.26
N ARG A 89 3.17 0.55 12.22
CA ARG A 89 2.92 -0.22 13.44
C ARG A 89 1.82 0.40 14.29
N ALA A 90 1.83 1.72 14.45
CA ALA A 90 0.80 2.43 15.21
C ALA A 90 -0.58 2.23 14.57
N PHE A 91 -0.68 2.34 13.25
CA PHE A 91 -1.93 2.10 12.52
C PHE A 91 -2.42 0.66 12.66
N LEU A 92 -1.55 -0.33 12.40
CA LEU A 92 -1.92 -1.75 12.45
C LEU A 92 -2.31 -2.21 13.85
N ARG A 93 -1.63 -1.72 14.90
CA ARG A 93 -1.96 -2.04 16.30
C ARG A 93 -3.24 -1.39 16.80
N ALA A 94 -3.60 -0.24 16.25
CA ALA A 94 -4.84 0.45 16.61
C ALA A 94 -6.08 -0.18 15.94
N LEU A 95 -5.90 -1.05 14.94
CA LEU A 95 -7.00 -1.76 14.29
C LEU A 95 -7.42 -3.01 15.06
N PRO A 96 -8.73 -3.28 15.17
CA PRO A 96 -9.23 -4.61 15.47
C PRO A 96 -8.67 -5.65 14.50
N GLU A 97 -8.48 -6.88 14.98
CA GLU A 97 -7.91 -7.98 14.21
C GLU A 97 -8.67 -8.24 12.90
N ASP A 98 -9.99 -8.16 12.93
CA ASP A 98 -10.89 -8.36 11.78
C ASP A 98 -10.64 -7.38 10.62
N TYR A 99 -10.12 -6.17 10.91
CA TYR A 99 -9.80 -5.17 9.89
C TYR A 99 -8.34 -5.27 9.47
N ARG A 100 -7.47 -5.51 10.45
CA ARG A 100 -6.03 -5.67 10.24
C ARG A 100 -5.72 -6.82 9.28
N THR A 101 -6.41 -7.95 9.44
CA THR A 101 -6.28 -9.13 8.57
C THR A 101 -6.84 -8.95 7.16
N ARG A 102 -7.59 -7.87 6.92
CA ARG A 102 -8.14 -7.54 5.60
C ARG A 102 -7.23 -6.66 4.78
N ILE A 103 -6.20 -6.07 5.38
CA ILE A 103 -5.23 -5.25 4.65
C ILE A 103 -4.42 -6.15 3.72
N GLN A 104 -4.71 -6.04 2.43
CA GLN A 104 -4.10 -6.87 1.40
C GLN A 104 -3.02 -6.15 0.60
N ASP A 105 -3.04 -4.81 0.55
CA ASP A 105 -2.20 -4.00 -0.33
C ASP A 105 -1.49 -2.89 0.47
N VAL A 106 -0.17 -3.05 0.62
CA VAL A 106 0.67 -2.14 1.40
C VAL A 106 1.73 -1.54 0.48
N GLU A 107 1.87 -0.21 0.54
CA GLU A 107 2.95 0.52 -0.11
C GLU A 107 3.92 1.09 0.93
N ILE A 108 5.22 0.89 0.69
CA ILE A 108 6.29 1.45 1.50
C ILE A 108 6.93 2.57 0.70
N ASP A 109 6.84 3.79 1.23
CA ASP A 109 7.48 4.96 0.65
C ASP A 109 8.91 5.08 1.18
N LEU A 110 9.88 4.92 0.28
CA LEU A 110 11.30 4.92 0.61
C LEU A 110 11.91 6.33 0.51
N ALA A 111 11.09 7.37 0.31
CA ALA A 111 11.54 8.77 0.20
C ALA A 111 12.32 9.27 1.42
N LEU A 112 12.04 8.74 2.61
CA LEU A 112 12.64 9.17 3.88
C LEU A 112 13.88 8.36 4.27
N LEU A 113 14.33 7.41 3.44
CA LEU A 113 15.58 6.71 3.72
C LEU A 113 16.77 7.67 3.62
N ASN A 114 17.74 7.47 4.52
CA ASN A 114 18.90 8.34 4.64
C ASN A 114 20.11 7.53 5.15
N SER A 115 21.27 7.69 4.51
CA SER A 115 22.53 7.05 4.91
C SER A 115 23.01 7.48 6.31
N ASP A 116 22.65 8.69 6.76
CA ASP A 116 22.93 9.17 8.12
C ASP A 116 22.04 8.50 9.18
N ARG A 117 21.01 7.75 8.76
CA ARG A 117 20.05 7.06 9.64
C ARG A 117 19.92 5.58 9.26
N PRO A 118 21.01 4.80 9.32
CA PRO A 118 21.00 3.40 8.88
C PRO A 118 20.06 2.51 9.71
N HIS A 119 19.74 2.91 10.95
CA HIS A 119 18.78 2.22 11.80
C HIS A 119 17.37 2.17 11.18
N VAL A 120 16.91 3.24 10.51
CA VAL A 120 15.59 3.28 9.85
C VAL A 120 15.50 2.22 8.75
N THR A 121 16.55 2.14 7.93
CA THR A 121 16.67 1.13 6.88
C THR A 121 16.70 -0.28 7.48
N HIS A 122 17.48 -0.48 8.54
CA HIS A 122 17.61 -1.78 9.19
C HIS A 122 16.28 -2.25 9.79
N GLU A 123 15.53 -1.36 10.42
CA GLU A 123 14.21 -1.65 10.96
C GLU A 123 13.21 -2.12 9.89
N TRP A 124 13.19 -1.46 8.73
CA TRP A 124 12.40 -1.91 7.59
C TRP A 124 12.80 -3.31 7.12
N LEU A 125 14.10 -3.54 6.90
CA LEU A 125 14.62 -4.84 6.49
C LEU A 125 14.23 -5.95 7.48
N GLN A 126 14.37 -5.67 8.77
CA GLN A 126 14.00 -6.59 9.84
C GLN A 126 12.50 -6.88 9.92
N TYR A 127 11.66 -5.87 9.69
CA TYR A 127 10.20 -6.00 9.81
C TYR A 127 9.57 -6.72 8.62
N LEU A 128 10.19 -6.59 7.43
CA LEU A 128 9.74 -7.22 6.18
C LEU A 128 10.31 -8.63 5.97
N ALA A 129 11.31 -9.03 6.74
CA ALA A 129 11.90 -10.36 6.64
C ALA A 129 10.90 -11.46 7.03
N SER A 130 10.70 -12.43 6.14
CA SER A 130 9.73 -13.52 6.26
C SER A 130 10.21 -14.66 7.16
N LYS A 131 11.52 -14.80 7.34
CA LYS A 131 12.17 -15.78 8.21
C LYS A 131 12.69 -15.06 9.44
N ARG A 132 11.87 -15.00 10.48
CA ARG A 132 12.27 -14.46 11.79
C ARG A 132 11.73 -15.38 12.88
N ASP A 133 12.46 -15.49 13.98
CA ASP A 133 12.06 -16.29 15.14
C ASP A 133 10.67 -15.93 15.65
N ASP A 134 9.94 -16.96 16.12
CA ASP A 134 8.61 -16.88 16.69
C ASP A 134 8.59 -15.89 17.87
N GLY A 135 8.11 -14.67 17.63
CA GLY A 135 7.88 -13.67 18.68
C GLY A 135 8.16 -12.22 18.29
N MET A 136 8.90 -11.95 17.21
CA MET A 136 9.19 -10.56 16.79
C MET A 136 8.10 -9.98 15.87
N PRO A 137 7.74 -8.69 16.01
CA PRO A 137 6.76 -8.05 15.15
C PRO A 137 7.25 -8.05 13.70
N SER A 138 6.39 -8.50 12.79
CA SER A 138 6.63 -8.55 11.35
C SER A 138 5.38 -8.11 10.61
N LEU A 139 5.54 -7.65 9.37
CA LEU A 139 4.41 -7.29 8.51
C LEU A 139 3.41 -8.44 8.40
N ARG A 140 3.90 -9.67 8.25
CA ARG A 140 3.06 -10.87 8.14
C ARG A 140 2.25 -11.13 9.41
N ALA A 141 2.89 -11.06 10.58
CA ALA A 141 2.21 -11.23 11.86
C ALA A 141 1.17 -10.11 12.10
N ASP A 142 1.50 -8.88 11.70
CA ASP A 142 0.65 -7.71 11.91
C ASP A 142 -0.47 -7.56 10.87
N THR A 143 -0.54 -8.36 9.80
CA THR A 143 -1.60 -8.23 8.76
C THR A 143 -2.27 -9.55 8.40
N GLY A 144 -1.87 -10.67 9.02
CA GLY A 144 -2.31 -12.00 8.59
C GLY A 144 -1.76 -12.44 7.22
N GLY A 145 -0.91 -11.61 6.58
CA GLY A 145 -0.32 -11.85 5.28
C GLY A 145 -0.82 -10.86 4.22
N VAL A 146 0.07 -9.96 3.78
CA VAL A 146 -0.19 -9.08 2.64
C VAL A 146 -0.19 -9.87 1.34
N LYS A 147 -1.12 -9.56 0.43
CA LYS A 147 -1.13 -10.13 -0.92
C LYS A 147 -0.29 -9.32 -1.90
N CYS A 148 -0.30 -8.00 -1.74
CA CYS A 148 0.41 -7.05 -2.57
C CYS A 148 1.33 -6.19 -1.72
N LEU A 149 2.62 -6.18 -2.07
CA LEU A 149 3.56 -5.21 -1.54
C LEU A 149 4.03 -4.28 -2.65
N ARG A 150 4.02 -2.99 -2.38
CA ARG A 150 4.54 -1.96 -3.26
C ARG A 150 5.73 -1.24 -2.63
N LEU A 151 6.79 -1.07 -3.40
CA LEU A 151 7.97 -0.29 -3.01
C LEU A 151 8.00 0.97 -3.85
N ASN A 152 7.97 2.14 -3.22
CA ASN A 152 7.91 3.42 -3.90
C ASN A 152 9.25 4.16 -3.76
N LEU A 153 9.93 4.30 -4.89
CA LEU A 153 11.20 4.99 -5.11
C LEU A 153 11.02 6.21 -6.03
N ASN A 154 9.79 6.73 -6.18
CA ASN A 154 9.51 7.87 -7.05
C ASN A 154 10.23 9.17 -6.60
N ALA A 155 10.69 9.23 -5.35
CA ALA A 155 11.51 10.33 -4.86
C ALA A 155 12.96 10.30 -5.39
N TRP A 156 13.42 9.19 -5.96
CA TRP A 156 14.74 9.13 -6.60
C TRP A 156 14.89 10.23 -7.68
N PRO A 157 16.02 10.97 -7.73
CA PRO A 157 17.26 10.83 -6.97
C PRO A 157 17.38 11.71 -5.72
N LEU A 158 16.27 12.19 -5.15
CA LEU A 158 16.26 13.06 -3.95
C LEU A 158 16.41 12.30 -2.63
N ILE A 159 16.37 10.96 -2.67
CA ILE A 159 16.60 10.11 -1.49
C ILE A 159 18.04 10.32 -1.04
N ALA A 160 18.25 10.60 0.25
CA ALA A 160 19.57 10.90 0.83
C ALA A 160 20.42 9.63 1.03
N MET A 161 20.55 8.84 -0.03
CA MET A 161 21.37 7.63 -0.10
C MET A 161 22.12 7.59 -1.42
N THR A 162 23.30 6.98 -1.42
CA THR A 162 23.98 6.67 -2.67
C THR A 162 23.18 5.62 -3.46
N ARG A 163 23.42 5.57 -4.77
CA ARG A 163 22.83 4.57 -5.66
C ARG A 163 23.09 3.13 -5.20
N CYS A 164 24.33 2.84 -4.78
CA CYS A 164 24.73 1.51 -4.34
C CYS A 164 23.97 1.11 -3.06
N GLU A 165 23.94 2.01 -2.07
CA GLU A 165 23.23 1.73 -0.81
C GLU A 165 21.74 1.51 -1.04
N LEU A 166 21.09 2.36 -1.84
CA LEU A 166 19.67 2.20 -2.13
C LEU A 166 19.37 0.91 -2.90
N TRP A 167 20.30 0.46 -3.75
CA TRP A 167 20.21 -0.85 -4.41
C TRP A 167 20.32 -1.99 -3.41
N ASP A 168 21.25 -1.92 -2.46
CA ASP A 168 21.42 -2.95 -1.43
C ASP A 168 20.21 -3.01 -0.50
N VAL A 169 19.59 -1.88 -0.18
CA VAL A 169 18.31 -1.84 0.54
C VAL A 169 17.21 -2.55 -0.24
N LEU A 170 17.02 -2.20 -1.52
CA LEU A 170 16.00 -2.82 -2.35
C LEU A 170 16.22 -4.33 -2.47
N ARG A 171 17.47 -4.78 -2.65
CA ARG A 171 17.83 -6.21 -2.66
C ARG A 171 17.56 -6.88 -1.32
N GLY A 172 17.87 -6.22 -0.21
CA GLY A 172 17.62 -6.71 1.14
C GLY A 172 16.12 -6.90 1.39
N ILE A 173 15.30 -5.91 1.03
CA ILE A 173 13.84 -5.98 1.13
C ILE A 173 13.32 -7.16 0.31
N LEU A 174 13.66 -7.23 -0.99
CA LEU A 174 13.19 -8.30 -1.88
C LEU A 174 13.67 -9.69 -1.45
N LYS A 175 14.87 -9.81 -0.86
CA LYS A 175 15.37 -11.08 -0.32
C LYS A 175 14.60 -11.51 0.94
N GLY A 176 14.20 -10.56 1.77
CA GLY A 176 13.43 -10.81 2.99
C GLY A 176 11.97 -11.18 2.71
N LEU A 177 11.41 -10.73 1.60
CA LEU A 177 10.02 -10.95 1.24
C LEU A 177 9.79 -12.31 0.57
N ALA A 178 8.80 -13.04 1.07
CA ALA A 178 8.31 -14.27 0.47
C ALA A 178 6.78 -14.33 0.59
N HIS A 179 6.15 -15.09 -0.31
CA HIS A 179 4.73 -15.44 -0.26
C HIS A 179 3.74 -14.30 -0.53
N VAL A 180 4.12 -13.30 -1.34
CA VAL A 180 3.15 -12.32 -1.86
C VAL A 180 2.56 -12.81 -3.19
N GLU A 181 1.33 -12.41 -3.51
CA GLU A 181 0.69 -12.71 -4.80
C GLU A 181 1.09 -11.67 -5.87
N ARG A 182 1.50 -10.48 -5.42
CA ARG A 182 1.86 -9.34 -6.26
C ARG A 182 2.96 -8.51 -5.62
N ILE A 183 3.92 -8.07 -6.42
CA ILE A 183 4.91 -7.07 -6.02
C ILE A 183 5.03 -5.96 -7.07
N VAL A 184 5.04 -4.71 -6.61
CA VAL A 184 5.16 -3.54 -7.48
C VAL A 184 6.34 -2.70 -7.02
N VAL A 185 7.21 -2.30 -7.94
CA VAL A 185 8.26 -1.32 -7.66
C VAL A 185 7.99 -0.10 -8.54
N THR A 186 7.82 1.06 -7.90
CA THR A 186 7.60 2.34 -8.57
C THR A 186 8.88 3.14 -8.52
N GLY A 187 9.38 3.58 -9.67
CA GLY A 187 10.55 4.43 -9.77
C GLY A 187 10.28 5.75 -10.51
N ALA A 188 11.26 6.64 -10.46
CA ALA A 188 11.24 7.90 -11.20
C ALA A 188 11.72 7.68 -12.64
N SER A 189 10.84 7.90 -13.62
CA SER A 189 11.16 7.78 -15.05
C SER A 189 10.86 9.10 -15.76
N ARG A 190 11.66 10.11 -15.43
CA ARG A 190 11.54 11.48 -15.94
C ARG A 190 12.51 11.72 -17.08
N GLY A 191 12.05 12.44 -18.11
CA GLY A 191 12.88 12.87 -19.24
C GLY A 191 12.90 11.93 -20.46
N LYS A 192 13.25 12.50 -21.61
CA LYS A 192 13.21 11.82 -22.92
C LYS A 192 14.19 10.65 -23.02
N SER A 193 15.37 10.75 -22.39
CA SER A 193 16.38 9.68 -22.38
C SER A 193 15.88 8.44 -21.63
N MET A 194 15.13 8.62 -20.55
CA MET A 194 14.50 7.53 -19.80
C MET A 194 13.33 6.88 -20.58
N ALA A 195 12.71 7.58 -21.53
CA ALA A 195 11.66 6.99 -22.37
C ALA A 195 12.19 5.91 -23.31
N GLN A 196 13.46 5.98 -23.69
CA GLN A 196 14.11 5.04 -24.59
C GLN A 196 14.67 3.80 -23.88
N LYS A 197 14.68 3.80 -22.54
CA LYS A 197 15.18 2.68 -21.74
C LYS A 197 14.09 1.65 -21.51
N ALA A 198 14.48 0.37 -21.50
CA ALA A 198 13.57 -0.74 -21.26
C ALA A 198 12.90 -0.61 -19.88
N PRO A 199 11.62 -0.97 -19.72
CA PRO A 199 10.88 -0.75 -18.46
C PRO A 199 11.47 -1.45 -17.22
N TRP A 200 12.13 -2.59 -17.40
CA TRP A 200 12.81 -3.30 -16.31
C TRP A 200 14.22 -2.76 -16.01
N SER A 201 14.66 -1.73 -16.73
CA SER A 201 16.00 -1.18 -16.55
C SER A 201 16.16 -0.55 -15.16
N PRO A 202 17.26 -0.84 -14.45
CA PRO A 202 17.51 -0.32 -13.09
C PRO A 202 17.55 1.21 -13.03
N VAL A 203 17.84 1.86 -14.17
CA VAL A 203 17.86 3.33 -14.34
C VAL A 203 16.56 4.01 -13.90
N HIS A 204 15.43 3.32 -13.97
CA HIS A 204 14.12 3.87 -13.59
C HIS A 204 13.88 3.90 -12.09
N PHE A 205 14.60 3.10 -11.31
CA PHE A 205 14.29 2.87 -9.91
C PHE A 205 15.37 3.47 -9.00
N VAL A 206 16.63 3.12 -9.25
CA VAL A 206 17.77 3.51 -8.42
C VAL A 206 18.97 4.00 -9.25
N GLY A 207 18.94 3.84 -10.59
CA GLY A 207 20.03 4.27 -11.49
C GLY A 207 20.77 3.12 -12.17
N GLY A 208 21.70 3.44 -13.07
CA GLY A 208 22.20 2.53 -14.11
C GLY A 208 23.50 1.74 -13.88
N ASP A 209 24.10 1.78 -12.69
CA ASP A 209 25.43 1.19 -12.49
C ASP A 209 25.33 -0.32 -12.27
N ASN A 210 26.22 -1.11 -12.87
CA ASN A 210 26.66 -2.50 -12.57
C ASN A 210 25.64 -3.54 -12.08
N VAL A 211 24.34 -3.25 -12.17
CA VAL A 211 23.25 -4.13 -11.83
C VAL A 211 22.78 -4.73 -13.14
N GLY A 212 22.87 -6.07 -13.24
CA GLY A 212 22.39 -6.79 -14.41
C GLY A 212 20.96 -6.39 -14.74
N THR A 213 20.65 -6.29 -16.03
CA THR A 213 19.34 -5.82 -16.54
C THR A 213 18.14 -6.58 -15.97
N ASN A 214 18.35 -7.80 -15.46
CA ASN A 214 17.31 -8.67 -14.92
C ASN A 214 17.36 -8.85 -13.39
N ASP A 215 18.31 -8.23 -12.66
CA ASP A 215 18.48 -8.47 -11.21
C ASP A 215 17.21 -8.10 -10.42
N LEU A 216 16.62 -6.93 -10.71
CA LEU A 216 15.37 -6.50 -10.07
C LEU A 216 14.22 -7.45 -10.39
N LEU A 217 14.04 -7.79 -11.66
CA LEU A 217 12.92 -8.62 -12.11
C LEU A 217 13.00 -10.05 -11.56
N ALA A 218 14.19 -10.65 -11.55
CA ALA A 218 14.41 -11.97 -10.97
C ALA A 218 14.09 -11.96 -9.47
N ARG A 219 14.50 -10.93 -8.74
CA ARG A 219 14.22 -10.79 -7.30
C ARG A 219 12.74 -10.58 -7.03
N MET A 220 12.07 -9.70 -7.78
CA MET A 220 10.62 -9.51 -7.69
C MET A 220 9.88 -10.81 -7.97
N SER A 221 10.28 -11.56 -9.00
CA SER A 221 9.71 -12.87 -9.30
C SER A 221 9.86 -13.84 -8.13
N ASN A 222 11.01 -13.88 -7.46
CA ASN A 222 11.23 -14.76 -6.31
C ASN A 222 10.34 -14.44 -5.09
N CYS A 223 9.88 -13.19 -4.94
CA CYS A 223 8.92 -12.83 -3.89
C CYS A 223 7.51 -13.40 -4.15
N VAL A 224 7.15 -13.56 -5.42
CA VAL A 224 5.78 -13.91 -5.85
C VAL A 224 5.56 -15.42 -5.79
N VAL A 225 4.56 -15.85 -5.01
CA VAL A 225 4.12 -17.24 -4.94
C VAL A 225 3.23 -17.57 -6.14
N THR A 226 3.48 -18.73 -6.74
CA THR A 226 2.67 -19.27 -7.83
C THR A 226 2.01 -20.56 -7.36
N ARG A 227 0.69 -20.65 -7.49
CA ARG A 227 -0.07 -21.87 -7.17
C ARG A 227 -0.20 -22.75 -8.43
N PRO A 228 -0.53 -24.05 -8.30
CA PRO A 228 -0.80 -24.89 -9.47
C PRO A 228 -1.86 -24.26 -10.38
N GLY A 229 -1.57 -24.17 -11.68
CA GLY A 229 -2.45 -23.54 -12.68
C GLY A 229 -2.37 -22.00 -12.73
N GLN A 230 -1.35 -21.40 -12.11
CA GLN A 230 -1.05 -19.98 -12.23
C GLN A 230 0.28 -19.75 -12.92
N ASP A 231 0.40 -18.61 -13.59
CA ASP A 231 1.62 -18.11 -14.19
C ASP A 231 2.04 -16.77 -13.57
N LYS A 232 3.34 -16.48 -13.62
CA LYS A 232 3.86 -15.16 -13.28
C LYS A 232 3.81 -14.26 -14.50
N VAL A 233 3.07 -13.17 -14.39
CA VAL A 233 2.96 -12.15 -15.43
C VAL A 233 3.72 -10.90 -14.99
N ILE A 234 4.47 -10.34 -15.93
CA ILE A 234 5.21 -9.10 -15.74
C ILE A 234 4.41 -7.99 -16.43
N LYS A 235 4.06 -6.96 -15.66
CA LYS A 235 3.35 -5.77 -16.16
C LYS A 235 4.20 -4.54 -15.90
N TRP A 236 4.04 -3.53 -16.74
CA TRP A 236 4.64 -2.24 -16.49
C TRP A 236 3.71 -1.12 -16.95
N LEU A 237 3.75 0.00 -16.23
CA LEU A 237 2.95 1.17 -16.53
C LEU A 237 3.83 2.41 -16.40
N ARG A 238 3.83 3.25 -17.44
CA ARG A 238 4.47 4.56 -17.42
C ARG A 238 3.40 5.63 -17.39
N ARG A 239 3.39 6.47 -16.36
CA ARG A 239 2.42 7.55 -16.20
C ARG A 239 3.01 8.67 -15.34
N ASP A 240 2.78 9.92 -15.72
CA ASP A 240 3.15 11.11 -14.93
C ASP A 240 4.64 11.16 -14.50
N GLY A 241 5.55 10.74 -15.39
CA GLY A 241 6.98 10.69 -15.11
C GLY A 241 7.40 9.59 -14.14
N LYS A 242 6.53 8.61 -13.87
CA LYS A 242 6.76 7.44 -13.04
C LYS A 242 6.77 6.19 -13.91
N LEU A 243 7.52 5.19 -13.47
CA LEU A 243 7.45 3.85 -14.02
C LEU A 243 7.14 2.86 -12.91
N GLN A 244 6.06 2.12 -13.09
CA GLN A 244 5.69 1.00 -12.22
C GLN A 244 6.07 -0.29 -12.94
N LEU A 245 6.88 -1.11 -12.29
CA LEU A 245 7.14 -2.48 -12.69
C LEU A 245 6.41 -3.39 -11.71
N GLU A 246 5.72 -4.39 -12.24
CA GLU A 246 4.88 -5.30 -11.48
C GLU A 246 5.18 -6.74 -11.87
N VAL A 247 5.25 -7.61 -10.87
CA VAL A 247 5.19 -9.06 -11.05
C VAL A 247 4.01 -9.58 -10.24
N VAL A 248 3.15 -10.37 -10.88
CA VAL A 248 1.90 -10.87 -10.28
C VAL A 248 1.66 -12.31 -10.69
N SER A 249 1.12 -13.12 -9.78
CA SER A 249 0.61 -14.46 -10.09
C SER A 249 -0.83 -14.35 -10.58
N THR A 250 -1.11 -14.87 -11.78
CA THR A 250 -2.46 -14.88 -12.37
C THR A 250 -2.87 -16.30 -12.71
N ALA A 251 -4.13 -16.65 -12.44
CA ALA A 251 -4.71 -17.88 -12.96
C ALA A 251 -4.78 -17.83 -14.49
N HIS A 252 -4.62 -18.99 -15.12
CA HIS A 252 -4.88 -19.19 -16.55
C HIS A 252 -6.33 -18.87 -16.92
#